data_AF-A0A059DDZ2-F1
#
_entry.id   AF-A0A059DDZ2-F1
#
_cell.length_a   1.000
_cell.length_b   1.000
_cell.length_c   1.000
_cell.angle_alpha   90.00
_cell.angle_beta   90.00
_cell.angle_gamma   90.00
#
_symmetry.space_group_name_H-M   'P 1'
#
loop_
_entity.id
_entity.type
_entity.pdbx_description
1 polymer ?
#
loop_
_entity_poly.entity_id
_entity_poly.type
_entity_poly.pdbx_seq_one_letter_code
_entity_poly.pdbx_strand_id
1 'polypeptide(L)'
;MASVRPSAAVPGPAPVPVPAPGRADGEIHVIVGPMFAGKTTALLRRVKSELTGGRNVAIIKSSKDTRYATDSVVTHDGMKFPCWVLSDLSSFRQEFGDDAYEKLDVIAIDEAQFFEDLYDFCSTIADRDGKIVIVAGLDGDYLRRSFGSVLDVIPLADTVTKLTARCELCGGKAFFTLRKTQETRTELIGGADIYMPVCRQHYVNGQTDADAAEILMKSGIRTDFFLEAASEV
;
A
#
# COMPACT_ATOMS: atom_id res chain seq x y z
N MET A 1 46.37 -5.81 -32.89
CA MET A 1 45.10 -6.35 -33.41
C MET A 1 44.38 -7.02 -32.24
N ALA A 2 43.44 -6.32 -31.61
CA ALA A 2 42.70 -6.84 -30.46
C ALA A 2 41.58 -7.77 -30.94
N SER A 3 41.59 -9.01 -30.46
CA SER A 3 40.59 -10.03 -30.74
C SER A 3 39.30 -9.70 -29.98
N VAL A 4 38.23 -9.37 -30.72
CA VAL A 4 36.89 -9.18 -30.16
C VAL A 4 36.25 -10.56 -30.05
N ARG A 5 35.94 -10.99 -28.82
CA ARG A 5 35.16 -12.21 -28.58
C ARG A 5 33.69 -11.98 -28.97
N PRO A 6 33.00 -12.95 -29.59
CA PRO A 6 31.59 -12.81 -29.92
C PRO A 6 30.75 -12.79 -28.64
N SER A 7 29.85 -11.82 -28.55
CA SER A 7 28.86 -11.68 -27.48
C SER A 7 27.85 -12.82 -27.56
N ALA A 8 27.65 -13.54 -26.44
CA ALA A 8 26.64 -14.58 -26.35
C ALA A 8 25.24 -13.94 -26.41
N ALA A 9 24.41 -14.45 -27.31
CA ALA A 9 23.02 -14.02 -27.44
C ALA A 9 22.28 -14.26 -26.13
N VAL A 10 21.69 -13.20 -25.59
CA VAL A 10 20.78 -13.29 -24.44
C VAL A 10 19.53 -14.05 -24.89
N PRO A 11 19.12 -15.14 -24.20
CA PRO A 11 17.90 -15.85 -24.55
C PRO A 11 16.70 -14.91 -24.39
N GLY A 12 15.88 -14.79 -25.44
CA GLY A 12 14.65 -14.01 -25.42
C GLY A 12 13.67 -14.54 -24.36
N PRO A 13 12.72 -13.70 -23.90
CA PRO A 13 11.73 -14.11 -22.92
C PRO A 13 10.94 -15.32 -23.43
N ALA A 14 10.71 -16.29 -22.55
CA ALA A 14 9.92 -17.48 -22.86
C ALA A 14 8.50 -17.06 -23.31
N PRO A 15 7.91 -17.75 -24.29
CA PRO A 15 6.56 -17.43 -24.75
C PRO A 15 5.56 -17.60 -23.60
N VAL A 16 4.81 -16.53 -23.33
CA VAL A 16 3.74 -16.55 -22.33
C VAL A 16 2.58 -17.40 -22.87
N PRO A 17 2.08 -18.40 -22.12
CA PRO A 17 0.98 -19.24 -22.58
C PRO A 17 -0.29 -18.40 -22.80
N VAL A 18 -0.91 -18.56 -23.96
CA VAL A 18 -2.14 -17.86 -24.35
C VAL A 18 -3.32 -18.45 -23.56
N PRO A 19 -4.16 -17.63 -22.91
CA PRO A 19 -5.29 -18.11 -22.12
C PRO A 19 -6.31 -18.85 -23.00
N ALA A 20 -6.98 -19.84 -22.41
CA ALA A 20 -8.01 -20.63 -23.07
C ALA A 20 -9.24 -19.76 -23.44
N PRO A 21 -9.88 -20.01 -24.59
CA PRO A 21 -10.95 -19.15 -25.09
C PRO A 21 -12.18 -19.25 -24.18
N GLY A 22 -12.62 -18.10 -23.64
CA GLY A 22 -13.86 -17.96 -22.86
C GLY A 22 -13.70 -17.41 -21.43
N ARG A 23 -12.48 -17.20 -20.95
CA ARG A 23 -12.21 -16.51 -19.68
C ARG A 23 -12.14 -15.01 -19.95
N ALA A 24 -12.84 -14.19 -19.17
CA ALA A 24 -12.70 -12.73 -19.25
C ALA A 24 -11.24 -12.35 -18.96
N ASP A 25 -10.74 -11.31 -19.62
CA ASP A 25 -9.40 -10.79 -19.34
C ASP A 25 -9.33 -10.36 -17.86
N GLY A 26 -8.24 -10.70 -17.18
CA GLY A 26 -7.99 -10.22 -15.82
C GLY A 26 -7.77 -8.72 -15.80
N GLU A 27 -8.04 -8.09 -14.66
CA GLU A 27 -7.86 -6.64 -14.48
C GLU A 27 -7.13 -6.37 -13.16
N ILE A 28 -6.30 -5.33 -13.11
CA ILE A 28 -5.60 -4.86 -11.92
C ILE A 28 -6.01 -3.40 -11.63
N HIS A 29 -6.62 -3.18 -10.46
CA HIS A 29 -7.00 -1.85 -9.99
C HIS A 29 -6.24 -1.48 -8.72
N VAL A 30 -5.51 -0.37 -8.77
CA VAL A 30 -4.67 0.09 -7.66
C VAL A 30 -5.27 1.34 -7.01
N ILE A 31 -5.44 1.30 -5.69
CA ILE A 31 -5.91 2.39 -4.85
C ILE A 31 -4.80 2.77 -3.88
N VAL A 32 -4.23 3.97 -4.06
CA VAL A 32 -3.11 4.47 -3.26
C VAL A 32 -3.41 5.80 -2.59
N GLY A 33 -2.55 6.22 -1.68
CA GLY A 33 -2.61 7.50 -1.02
C GLY A 33 -2.09 7.44 0.42
N PRO A 34 -1.99 8.59 1.10
CA PRO A 34 -1.44 8.65 2.45
C PRO A 34 -2.33 7.90 3.46
N MET A 35 -1.82 7.74 4.68
CA MET A 35 -2.66 7.29 5.80
C MET A 35 -3.87 8.23 5.93
N PHE A 36 -4.99 7.68 6.42
CA PHE A 36 -6.27 8.40 6.61
C PHE A 36 -6.96 8.91 5.33
N ALA A 37 -6.50 8.50 4.14
CA ALA A 37 -7.14 8.82 2.87
C ALA A 37 -8.38 7.96 2.54
N GLY A 38 -8.74 7.00 3.41
CA GLY A 38 -9.89 6.11 3.19
C GLY A 38 -9.65 5.00 2.16
N LYS A 39 -8.42 4.46 2.07
CA LYS A 39 -8.08 3.38 1.12
C LYS A 39 -8.88 2.11 1.36
N THR A 40 -8.85 1.57 2.58
CA THR A 40 -9.66 0.42 2.99
C THR A 40 -11.15 0.66 2.74
N THR A 41 -11.64 1.87 3.01
CA THR A 41 -13.02 2.28 2.69
C THR A 41 -13.34 2.17 1.20
N ALA A 42 -12.47 2.70 0.34
CA ALA A 42 -12.64 2.63 -1.11
C ALA A 42 -12.57 1.17 -1.62
N LEU A 43 -11.63 0.38 -1.09
CA LEU A 43 -11.50 -1.06 -1.38
C LEU A 43 -12.80 -1.80 -1.04
N LEU A 44 -13.30 -1.66 0.18
CA LEU A 44 -14.50 -2.36 0.64
C LEU A 44 -15.77 -1.90 -0.08
N ARG A 45 -15.86 -0.63 -0.46
CA ARG A 45 -16.93 -0.14 -1.33
C ARG A 45 -16.91 -0.84 -2.68
N ARG A 46 -15.72 -1.05 -3.27
CA ARG A 46 -15.59 -1.78 -4.54
C ARG A 46 -15.93 -3.26 -4.35
N VAL A 47 -15.42 -3.91 -3.31
CA VAL A 47 -15.77 -5.31 -2.97
C VAL A 47 -17.28 -5.49 -2.83
N LYS A 48 -17.96 -4.60 -2.12
CA LYS A 48 -19.43 -4.63 -2.00
C LYS A 48 -20.12 -4.56 -3.36
N SER A 49 -19.62 -3.72 -4.26
CA SER A 49 -20.15 -3.61 -5.62
C SER A 49 -20.01 -4.92 -6.40
N GLU A 50 -18.84 -5.56 -6.33
CA GLU A 50 -18.57 -6.84 -7.02
C GLU A 50 -19.45 -7.97 -6.45
N LEU A 51 -19.58 -8.05 -5.12
CA LEU A 51 -20.48 -9.02 -4.46
C LEU A 51 -21.94 -8.80 -4.88
N THR A 52 -22.39 -7.55 -4.95
CA THR A 52 -23.76 -7.21 -5.40
C THR A 52 -23.96 -7.54 -6.88
N GLY A 53 -22.90 -7.49 -7.68
CA GLY A 53 -22.86 -7.93 -9.06
C GLY A 53 -22.83 -9.46 -9.25
N GLY A 54 -22.85 -10.23 -8.16
CA GLY A 54 -22.85 -11.69 -8.19
C GLY A 54 -21.47 -12.34 -8.34
N ARG A 55 -20.38 -11.57 -8.20
CA ARG A 55 -19.01 -12.08 -8.24
C ARG A 55 -18.59 -12.64 -6.88
N ASN A 56 -17.80 -13.70 -6.89
CA ASN A 56 -17.16 -14.25 -5.70
C ASN A 56 -15.87 -13.47 -5.40
N VAL A 57 -15.78 -12.93 -4.18
CA VAL A 57 -14.67 -12.05 -3.77
C VAL A 57 -13.96 -12.63 -2.56
N ALA A 58 -12.63 -12.64 -2.59
CA ALA A 58 -11.79 -12.83 -1.41
C ALA A 58 -11.12 -11.51 -1.01
N ILE A 59 -11.03 -11.23 0.29
CA ILE A 59 -10.26 -10.10 0.83
C ILE A 59 -9.06 -10.67 1.57
N ILE A 60 -7.87 -10.14 1.29
CA ILE A 60 -6.61 -10.48 1.92
C ILE A 60 -6.09 -9.24 2.67
N LYS A 61 -5.57 -9.44 3.87
CA LYS A 61 -4.89 -8.42 4.66
C LYS A 61 -3.55 -8.97 5.14
N SER A 62 -2.52 -8.12 5.22
CA SER A 62 -1.25 -8.55 5.79
C SER A 62 -1.34 -8.76 7.30
N SER A 63 -0.76 -9.88 7.78
CA SER A 63 -0.56 -10.16 9.21
C SER A 63 0.43 -9.20 9.87
N LYS A 64 1.27 -8.52 9.08
CA LYS A 64 2.18 -7.48 9.54
C LYS A 64 1.45 -6.21 9.96
N ASP A 65 0.18 -6.01 9.57
CA ASP A 65 -0.63 -4.90 10.08
C ASP A 65 -1.40 -5.27 11.35
N THR A 66 -0.82 -4.96 12.50
CA THR A 66 -1.43 -5.19 13.82
C THR A 66 -2.13 -3.96 14.41
N ARG A 67 -2.32 -2.86 13.65
CA ARG A 67 -2.97 -1.61 14.14
C ARG A 67 -4.42 -1.80 14.54
N TYR A 68 -5.10 -2.69 13.83
CA TYR A 68 -6.47 -3.10 14.10
C TYR A 68 -6.37 -4.59 14.40
N ALA A 69 -7.05 -5.05 15.46
CA ALA A 69 -6.99 -6.43 15.96
C ALA A 69 -6.85 -7.47 14.83
N THR A 70 -6.07 -8.52 15.08
CA THR A 70 -5.80 -9.69 14.19
C THR A 70 -7.05 -10.49 13.80
N ASP A 71 -8.23 -9.89 13.93
CA ASP A 71 -9.51 -10.44 13.55
C ASP A 71 -9.56 -10.65 12.04
N SER A 72 -10.05 -11.80 11.62
CA SER A 72 -10.33 -12.16 10.23
C SER A 72 -11.52 -11.38 9.63
N VAL A 73 -11.70 -10.12 10.04
CA VAL A 73 -12.81 -9.27 9.67
C VAL A 73 -12.36 -7.82 9.45
N VAL A 74 -12.66 -7.27 8.27
CA VAL A 74 -12.54 -5.83 7.99
C VAL A 74 -13.92 -5.19 8.09
N THR A 75 -14.02 -4.07 8.83
CA THR A 75 -15.29 -3.38 9.05
C THR A 75 -15.36 -2.07 8.27
N HIS A 76 -16.48 -1.82 7.58
CA HIS A 76 -16.78 -0.57 6.90
C HIS A 76 -18.28 -0.27 6.92
N ASP A 77 -18.66 0.95 7.34
CA ASP A 77 -20.07 1.38 7.46
C ASP A 77 -20.97 0.37 8.21
N GLY A 78 -20.43 -0.23 9.28
CA GLY A 78 -21.14 -1.23 10.09
C GLY A 78 -21.24 -2.63 9.45
N MET A 79 -20.75 -2.82 8.22
CA MET A 79 -20.64 -4.14 7.59
C MET A 79 -19.30 -4.77 7.94
N LYS A 80 -19.33 -6.08 8.19
CA LYS A 80 -18.17 -6.91 8.49
C LYS A 80 -17.90 -7.83 7.29
N PHE A 81 -16.71 -7.74 6.72
CA PHE A 81 -16.28 -8.60 5.63
C PHE A 81 -15.24 -9.59 6.14
N PRO A 82 -15.43 -10.90 5.95
CA PRO A 82 -14.40 -11.88 6.28
C PRO A 82 -13.15 -11.63 5.42
N CYS A 83 -11.96 -11.76 6.02
CA CYS A 83 -10.69 -11.62 5.32
C CYS A 83 -9.68 -12.69 5.72
N TRP A 84 -8.73 -12.93 4.81
CA TRP A 84 -7.60 -13.83 4.98
C TRP A 84 -6.41 -13.03 5.45
N VAL A 85 -5.89 -13.37 6.63
CA VAL A 85 -4.75 -12.67 7.22
C VAL A 85 -3.49 -13.48 6.92
N LEU A 86 -2.65 -12.98 6.02
CA LEU A 86 -1.49 -13.71 5.49
C LEU A 86 -0.19 -12.92 5.70
N SER A 87 0.93 -13.62 5.86
CA SER A 87 2.26 -12.99 5.80
C SER A 87 2.70 -12.73 4.36
N ASP A 88 2.38 -13.67 3.46
CA ASP A 88 2.84 -13.72 2.07
C ASP A 88 1.66 -14.10 1.16
N LEU A 89 1.56 -13.52 -0.03
CA LEU A 89 0.44 -13.78 -0.94
C LEU A 89 0.55 -15.13 -1.65
N SER A 90 1.76 -15.63 -1.83
CA SER A 90 2.05 -16.93 -2.43
C SER A 90 1.41 -18.12 -1.70
N SER A 91 1.12 -18.01 -0.40
CA SER A 91 0.42 -19.07 0.35
C SER A 91 -1.10 -19.06 0.14
N PHE A 92 -1.67 -17.97 -0.38
CA PHE A 92 -3.12 -17.75 -0.46
C PHE A 92 -3.84 -18.90 -1.16
N ARG A 93 -3.38 -19.33 -2.34
CA ARG A 93 -4.04 -20.40 -3.11
C ARG A 93 -4.08 -21.72 -2.35
N GLN A 94 -2.98 -22.07 -1.67
CA GLN A 94 -2.89 -23.29 -0.88
C GLN A 94 -3.82 -23.25 0.33
N GLU A 95 -3.86 -22.12 1.05
CA GLU A 95 -4.69 -21.95 2.24
C GLU A 95 -6.19 -21.83 1.90
N PHE A 96 -6.51 -21.21 0.76
CA PHE A 96 -7.88 -21.05 0.27
C PHE A 96 -8.44 -22.36 -0.30
N GLY A 97 -7.57 -23.20 -0.88
CA GLY A 97 -7.90 -24.46 -1.54
C GLY A 97 -8.26 -24.26 -3.02
N ASP A 98 -7.74 -25.14 -3.88
CA ASP A 98 -7.85 -25.00 -5.34
C ASP A 98 -9.30 -24.92 -5.83
N ASP A 99 -10.19 -25.80 -5.35
CA ASP A 99 -11.59 -25.83 -5.78
C ASP A 99 -12.36 -24.56 -5.41
N ALA A 100 -12.02 -23.94 -4.28
CA ALA A 100 -12.61 -22.68 -3.87
C ALA A 100 -11.99 -21.53 -4.69
N TYR A 101 -10.68 -21.57 -4.88
CA TYR A 101 -9.91 -20.54 -5.59
C TYR A 101 -10.37 -20.38 -7.04
N GLU A 102 -10.65 -21.49 -7.74
CA GLU A 102 -11.14 -21.42 -9.12
C GLU A 102 -12.48 -20.69 -9.25
N LYS A 103 -13.31 -20.70 -8.20
CA LYS A 103 -14.61 -20.01 -8.17
C LYS A 103 -14.49 -18.50 -7.89
N LEU A 104 -13.31 -18.02 -7.47
CA LEU A 104 -13.10 -16.59 -7.22
C LEU A 104 -13.06 -15.81 -8.53
N ASP A 105 -13.74 -14.68 -8.55
CA ASP A 105 -13.68 -13.72 -9.65
C ASP A 105 -12.82 -12.51 -9.31
N VAL A 106 -12.74 -12.16 -8.02
CA VAL A 106 -12.05 -10.96 -7.53
C VAL A 106 -11.23 -11.27 -6.28
N ILE A 107 -10.00 -10.77 -6.23
CA ILE A 107 -9.13 -10.79 -5.07
C ILE A 107 -8.80 -9.35 -4.67
N ALA A 108 -9.24 -8.95 -3.49
CA ALA A 108 -8.97 -7.64 -2.91
C ALA A 108 -7.86 -7.73 -1.87
N ILE A 109 -6.82 -6.91 -1.97
CA ILE A 109 -5.65 -6.90 -1.09
C ILE A 109 -5.61 -5.57 -0.38
N ASP A 110 -5.73 -5.57 0.94
CA ASP A 110 -5.57 -4.37 1.77
C ASP A 110 -4.19 -4.32 2.42
N GLU A 111 -3.71 -3.11 2.70
CA GLU A 111 -2.39 -2.84 3.27
C GLU A 111 -1.25 -3.50 2.47
N ALA A 112 -1.37 -3.43 1.14
CA ALA A 112 -0.56 -4.18 0.19
C ALA A 112 0.94 -3.88 0.27
N GLN A 113 1.34 -2.74 0.84
CA GLN A 113 2.75 -2.37 1.01
C GLN A 113 3.55 -3.32 1.90
N PHE A 114 2.89 -4.21 2.64
CA PHE A 114 3.55 -5.19 3.51
C PHE A 114 3.85 -6.53 2.82
N PHE A 115 3.34 -6.75 1.61
CA PHE A 115 3.59 -7.96 0.81
C PHE A 115 4.74 -7.72 -0.17
N GLU A 116 5.81 -8.47 -0.03
CA GLU A 116 6.98 -8.36 -0.92
C GLU A 116 6.70 -9.03 -2.28
N ASP A 117 5.90 -10.09 -2.28
CA ASP A 117 5.49 -10.87 -3.45
C ASP A 117 4.28 -10.31 -4.22
N LEU A 118 3.87 -9.06 -3.92
CA LEU A 118 2.69 -8.42 -4.51
C LEU A 118 2.73 -8.35 -6.04
N TYR A 119 3.88 -7.98 -6.62
CA TYR A 119 4.02 -7.85 -8.07
C TYR A 119 3.76 -9.17 -8.80
N ASP A 120 4.49 -10.22 -8.42
CA ASP A 120 4.40 -11.55 -9.03
C ASP A 120 3.02 -12.16 -8.81
N PHE A 121 2.43 -11.92 -7.63
CA PHE A 121 1.06 -12.31 -7.34
C PHE A 121 0.07 -11.63 -8.30
N CYS A 122 0.09 -10.30 -8.39
CA CYS A 122 -0.84 -9.56 -9.25
C CYS A 122 -0.75 -9.99 -10.73
N SER A 123 0.47 -10.10 -11.27
CA SER A 123 0.69 -10.55 -12.65
C SER A 123 0.16 -11.98 -12.86
N THR A 124 0.43 -12.90 -11.94
CA THR A 124 -0.06 -14.28 -12.06
C THR A 124 -1.59 -14.34 -12.07
N ILE A 125 -2.23 -13.66 -11.12
CA ILE A 125 -3.68 -13.70 -10.94
C ILE A 125 -4.43 -13.06 -12.13
N ALA A 126 -3.95 -11.91 -12.60
CA ALA A 126 -4.60 -11.21 -13.71
C ALA A 126 -4.26 -11.87 -15.06
N ASP A 127 -2.97 -12.04 -15.37
CA ASP A 127 -2.51 -12.43 -16.71
C ASP A 127 -2.74 -13.92 -17.00
N ARG A 128 -2.66 -14.78 -15.98
CA ARG A 128 -2.79 -16.24 -16.16
C ARG A 128 -4.13 -16.76 -15.68
N ASP A 129 -4.57 -16.31 -14.51
CA ASP A 129 -5.81 -16.80 -13.91
C ASP A 129 -7.02 -15.96 -14.31
N GLY A 130 -6.88 -14.87 -15.07
CA GLY A 130 -7.99 -14.08 -15.60
C GLY A 130 -8.97 -13.60 -14.52
N LYS A 131 -8.45 -13.23 -13.34
CA LYS A 131 -9.25 -12.70 -12.22
C LYS A 131 -9.00 -11.20 -12.04
N ILE A 132 -9.93 -10.52 -11.39
CA ILE A 132 -9.75 -9.11 -11.03
C ILE A 132 -8.96 -9.01 -9.73
N VAL A 133 -7.92 -8.18 -9.70
CA VAL A 133 -7.15 -7.84 -8.52
C VAL A 133 -7.41 -6.39 -8.13
N ILE A 134 -7.80 -6.15 -6.88
CA ILE A 134 -7.97 -4.79 -6.35
C ILE A 134 -6.96 -4.60 -5.22
N VAL A 135 -5.98 -3.74 -5.44
CA VAL A 135 -4.87 -3.48 -4.52
C VAL A 135 -5.10 -2.16 -3.79
N ALA A 136 -5.10 -2.16 -2.46
CA ALA A 136 -5.09 -0.95 -1.66
C ALA A 136 -3.82 -0.88 -0.79
N GLY A 137 -3.08 0.22 -0.89
CA GLY A 137 -1.82 0.35 -0.16
C GLY A 137 -1.27 1.77 -0.10
N LEU A 138 -0.26 1.99 0.72
CA LEU A 138 0.48 3.25 0.75
C LEU A 138 1.32 3.39 -0.53
N ASP A 139 1.31 4.56 -1.17
CA ASP A 139 2.23 4.87 -2.27
C ASP A 139 3.63 5.25 -1.78
N GLY A 140 3.74 5.68 -0.52
CA GLY A 140 5.03 5.91 0.09
C GLY A 140 5.00 5.90 1.61
N ASP A 141 6.19 5.74 2.18
CA ASP A 141 6.43 5.81 3.62
C ASP A 141 6.38 7.25 4.14
N TYR A 142 6.65 7.42 5.44
CA TYR A 142 6.69 8.73 6.08
C TYR A 142 7.82 9.65 5.57
N LEU A 143 8.76 9.12 4.79
CA LEU A 143 9.87 9.82 4.14
C LEU A 143 9.60 10.11 2.66
N ARG A 144 8.39 9.79 2.15
CA ARG A 144 8.00 9.83 0.73
C ARG A 144 8.82 8.90 -0.17
N ARG A 145 9.43 7.86 0.38
CA ARG A 145 10.06 6.79 -0.38
C ARG A 145 9.02 5.74 -0.73
N SER A 146 9.27 4.94 -1.77
CA SER A 146 8.42 3.80 -2.09
C SER A 146 8.27 2.88 -0.87
N PHE A 147 7.05 2.40 -0.61
CA PHE A 147 6.78 1.45 0.46
C PHE A 147 6.36 0.11 -0.16
N GLY A 148 7.21 -0.90 0.01
CA GLY A 148 6.99 -2.23 -0.57
C GLY A 148 6.95 -2.16 -2.08
N SER A 149 6.20 -3.09 -2.69
CA SER A 149 6.09 -3.24 -4.15
C SER A 149 4.79 -2.65 -4.72
N VAL A 150 4.05 -1.83 -3.97
CA VAL A 150 2.78 -1.22 -4.44
C VAL A 150 2.98 -0.39 -5.70
N LEU A 151 4.08 0.37 -5.77
CA LEU A 151 4.39 1.18 -6.95
C LEU A 151 4.85 0.34 -8.14
N ASP A 152 5.41 -0.84 -7.90
CA ASP A 152 5.87 -1.76 -8.95
C ASP A 152 4.68 -2.39 -9.69
N VAL A 153 3.49 -2.42 -9.08
CA VAL A 153 2.24 -2.91 -9.70
C VAL A 153 1.64 -1.89 -10.67
N ILE A 154 1.97 -0.59 -10.55
CA ILE A 154 1.37 0.48 -11.38
C ILE A 154 1.51 0.22 -12.90
N PRO A 155 2.66 -0.23 -13.44
CA PRO A 155 2.78 -0.58 -14.86
C PRO A 155 1.86 -1.71 -15.33
N LEU A 156 1.41 -2.57 -14.43
CA LEU A 156 0.47 -3.67 -14.72
C LEU A 156 -1.00 -3.22 -14.57
N ALA A 157 -1.25 -2.07 -13.95
CA ALA A 157 -2.59 -1.68 -13.52
C ALA A 157 -3.43 -1.07 -14.64
N ASP A 158 -4.63 -1.59 -14.84
CA ASP A 158 -5.67 -1.00 -15.70
C ASP A 158 -6.17 0.34 -15.16
N THR A 159 -6.21 0.49 -13.84
CA THR A 159 -6.56 1.76 -13.20
C THR A 159 -5.71 2.04 -11.98
N VAL A 160 -5.32 3.31 -11.81
CA VAL A 160 -4.64 3.80 -10.60
C VAL A 160 -5.40 4.98 -10.03
N THR A 161 -5.88 4.84 -8.80
CA THR A 161 -6.61 5.89 -8.07
C THR A 161 -5.78 6.36 -6.88
N LYS A 162 -5.30 7.60 -6.91
CA LYS A 162 -4.64 8.22 -5.77
C LYS A 162 -5.62 9.05 -4.94
N LEU A 163 -5.98 8.52 -3.78
CA LEU A 163 -6.83 9.20 -2.80
C LEU A 163 -6.04 10.29 -2.07
N THR A 164 -6.78 11.29 -1.58
CA THR A 164 -6.26 12.37 -0.77
C THR A 164 -6.94 12.39 0.59
N ALA A 165 -6.17 12.61 1.64
CA ALA A 165 -6.71 12.86 2.97
C ALA A 165 -6.98 14.37 3.18
N ARG A 166 -7.39 14.74 4.40
CA ARG A 166 -7.48 16.14 4.83
C ARG A 166 -6.27 16.49 5.69
N CYS A 167 -5.58 17.57 5.36
CA CYS A 167 -4.41 18.01 6.12
C CYS A 167 -4.82 18.41 7.53
N GLU A 168 -4.20 17.79 8.53
CA GLU A 168 -4.52 18.03 9.93
C GLU A 168 -4.10 19.44 10.41
N LEU A 169 -3.15 20.08 9.73
CA LEU A 169 -2.66 21.43 10.09
C LEU A 169 -3.44 22.58 9.44
N CYS A 170 -3.90 22.43 8.19
CA CYS A 170 -4.62 23.52 7.49
C CYS A 170 -5.99 23.16 6.92
N GLY A 171 -6.44 21.92 7.09
CA GLY A 171 -7.74 21.46 6.59
C GLY A 171 -7.83 21.30 5.07
N GLY A 172 -6.77 21.62 4.30
CA GLY A 172 -6.69 21.43 2.85
C GLY A 172 -6.46 19.97 2.43
N LYS A 173 -6.15 19.72 1.16
CA LYS A 173 -5.82 18.37 0.68
C LYS A 173 -4.47 17.90 1.22
N ALA A 174 -4.45 16.69 1.78
CA ALA A 174 -3.24 16.00 2.19
C ALA A 174 -2.87 14.89 1.22
N PHE A 175 -1.57 14.82 0.92
CA PHE A 175 -0.99 13.89 -0.04
C PHE A 175 0.09 13.02 0.58
N PHE A 176 0.50 13.31 1.82
CA PHE A 176 1.63 12.68 2.48
C PHE A 176 1.26 12.29 3.90
N THR A 177 1.86 11.20 4.37
CA THR A 177 1.89 10.83 5.77
C THR A 177 3.12 11.46 6.40
N LEU A 178 2.96 12.21 7.47
CA LEU A 178 4.05 12.73 8.29
C LEU A 178 4.04 11.97 9.63
N ARG A 179 5.22 11.55 10.09
CA ARG A 179 5.40 10.98 11.42
C ARG A 179 5.55 12.10 12.45
N LYS A 180 4.79 12.01 13.55
CA LYS A 180 4.80 12.96 14.68
C LYS A 180 5.95 12.71 15.66
N THR A 181 6.47 11.48 15.70
CA THR A 181 7.52 11.03 16.63
C THR A 181 8.92 11.07 15.99
N GLN A 182 9.96 11.08 16.83
CA GLN A 182 11.36 11.01 16.39
C GLN A 182 11.86 9.58 16.09
N GLU A 183 10.99 8.56 16.21
CA GLU A 183 11.39 7.20 15.85
C GLU A 183 11.67 7.10 14.36
N THR A 184 12.75 6.41 13.97
CA THR A 184 13.24 6.37 12.58
C THR A 184 12.89 5.08 11.83
N ARG A 185 12.42 4.03 12.53
CA ARG A 185 12.08 2.73 11.93
C ARG A 185 11.04 2.90 10.81
N THR A 186 11.30 2.40 9.60
CA THR A 186 10.37 2.55 8.46
C THR A 186 9.01 1.91 8.76
N GLU A 187 9.03 0.68 9.26
CA GLU A 187 7.85 -0.04 9.71
C GLU A 187 7.62 0.21 11.20
N LEU A 188 6.88 1.26 11.49
CA LEU A 188 6.32 1.48 12.82
C LEU A 188 4.80 1.40 12.70
N ILE A 189 4.25 0.32 13.24
CA ILE A 189 2.82 0.06 13.30
C ILE A 189 2.23 1.05 14.29
N GLY A 190 1.47 2.03 13.77
CA GLY A 190 0.92 3.13 14.55
C GLY A 190 -0.27 3.76 13.85
N GLY A 191 -1.14 4.40 14.63
CA GLY A 191 -2.33 5.08 14.14
C GLY A 191 -2.15 6.59 14.09
N ALA A 192 -3.20 7.32 14.48
CA ALA A 192 -3.22 8.79 14.52
C ALA A 192 -2.36 9.41 15.63
N ASP A 193 -1.91 8.59 16.57
CA ASP A 193 -0.96 8.91 17.64
C ASP A 193 0.45 9.15 17.10
N ILE A 194 0.86 8.38 16.09
CA ILE A 194 2.21 8.43 15.51
C ILE A 194 2.23 9.16 14.17
N TYR A 195 1.13 9.14 13.40
CA TYR A 195 1.10 9.68 12.05
C TYR A 195 -0.02 10.70 11.85
N MET A 196 0.21 11.65 10.94
CA MET A 196 -0.79 12.60 10.46
C MET A 196 -0.75 12.78 8.94
N PRO A 197 -1.90 13.00 8.30
CA PRO A 197 -1.97 13.40 6.92
C PRO A 197 -1.65 14.89 6.76
N VAL A 198 -0.73 15.24 5.85
CA VAL A 198 -0.33 16.63 5.61
C VAL A 198 -0.27 17.00 4.13
N CYS A 199 -0.43 18.30 3.86
CA CYS A 199 -0.19 18.86 2.53
C CYS A 199 1.32 18.98 2.26
N ARG A 200 1.68 19.36 1.03
CA ARG A 200 3.09 19.46 0.62
C ARG A 200 3.90 20.43 1.48
N GLN A 201 3.36 21.62 1.72
CA GLN A 201 4.02 22.67 2.49
C GLN A 201 4.30 22.21 3.92
N HIS A 202 3.27 21.70 4.59
CA HIS A 202 3.37 21.25 5.98
C HIS A 202 4.29 20.05 6.17
N TYR A 203 4.35 19.14 5.19
CA TYR A 203 5.36 18.08 5.25
C TYR A 203 6.78 18.66 5.18
N VAL A 204 7.05 19.57 4.23
CA VAL A 204 8.41 20.13 4.06
C VAL A 204 8.83 20.90 5.32
N ASN A 205 7.94 21.73 5.87
CA ASN A 205 8.20 22.47 7.10
C ASN A 205 8.34 21.52 8.31
N GLY A 206 7.49 20.50 8.43
CA GLY A 206 7.57 19.54 9.53
C GLY A 206 8.85 18.70 9.52
N GLN A 207 9.42 18.43 8.34
CA GLN A 207 10.73 17.77 8.23
C GLN A 207 11.86 18.72 8.63
N THR A 208 11.83 19.99 8.21
CA THR A 208 12.87 20.95 8.62
C THR A 208 12.91 21.16 10.12
N ASP A 209 11.75 21.15 10.78
CA ASP A 209 11.68 21.29 12.25
C ASP A 209 12.23 20.04 12.96
N ALA A 210 11.96 18.84 12.41
CA ALA A 210 12.52 17.58 12.91
C ALA A 210 14.04 17.49 12.70
N ASP A 211 14.52 17.85 11.52
CA ASP A 211 15.94 17.89 11.17
C ASP A 211 16.68 18.92 12.02
N ALA A 212 16.10 20.10 12.23
CA ALA A 212 16.65 21.15 13.09
C ALA A 212 16.72 20.68 14.55
N ALA A 213 15.67 20.04 15.06
CA ALA A 213 15.67 19.47 16.40
C ALA A 213 16.73 18.36 16.55
N GLU A 214 16.89 17.50 15.54
CA GLU A 214 17.90 16.43 15.53
C GLU A 214 19.32 17.01 15.49
N ILE A 215 19.56 18.05 14.68
CA ILE A 215 20.85 18.76 14.63
C ILE A 215 21.15 19.40 15.99
N LEU A 216 20.19 20.10 16.62
CA LEU A 216 20.38 20.72 17.93
C LEU A 216 20.71 19.70 19.02
N MET A 217 20.03 18.55 19.03
CA MET A 217 20.33 17.45 19.95
C MET A 217 21.73 16.85 19.72
N LYS A 218 22.13 16.65 18.45
CA LYS A 218 23.47 16.17 18.09
C LYS A 218 24.58 17.19 18.36
N SER A 219 24.23 18.48 18.35
CA SER A 219 25.16 19.58 18.61
C SER A 219 25.45 19.79 20.11
N GLY A 220 24.75 19.08 21.01
CA GLY A 220 24.97 19.18 22.46
C GLY A 220 24.60 20.54 23.07
N ILE A 221 23.82 21.36 22.37
CA ILE A 221 23.39 22.67 22.86
C ILE A 221 22.22 22.44 23.82
N ARG A 222 22.45 22.63 25.13
CA ARG A 222 21.42 22.54 26.18
C ARG A 222 20.24 23.45 25.84
N THR A 223 19.06 22.85 25.71
CA THR A 223 17.78 23.50 25.42
C THR A 223 17.23 24.21 26.65
N ASP A 224 17.85 25.31 27.08
CA ASP A 224 17.30 26.20 28.12
C ASP A 224 16.85 27.57 27.57
N PHE A 225 16.70 27.73 26.24
CA PHE A 225 16.49 29.06 25.63
C PHE A 225 15.24 29.25 24.74
N PHE A 226 14.26 28.33 24.72
CA PHE A 226 13.07 28.47 23.86
C PHE A 226 11.73 28.31 24.59
N LEU A 227 11.61 28.84 25.81
CA LEU A 227 10.30 29.01 26.48
C LEU A 227 9.81 30.46 26.59
N GLU A 228 10.53 31.46 26.06
CA GLU A 228 10.16 32.89 26.24
C GLU A 228 9.65 33.61 24.98
N ALA A 229 9.34 32.90 23.88
CA ALA A 229 8.82 33.54 22.67
C ALA A 229 7.35 33.21 22.33
N ALA A 230 6.62 32.53 23.23
CA ALA A 230 5.19 32.23 23.06
C ALA A 230 4.28 32.91 24.11
N SER A 231 4.83 33.84 24.88
CA SER A 231 4.05 34.68 25.80
C SER A 231 4.59 36.10 25.81
N GLU A 232 4.31 36.87 24.75
CA GLU A 232 3.97 38.30 24.81
C GLU A 232 3.87 38.88 23.37
N VAL A 233 2.65 39.37 23.05
CA VAL A 233 2.24 40.28 21.96
C VAL A 233 2.32 39.79 20.51
#